data_AF-A0A1Q5LZ45-F1
#
_entry.id   AF-A0A1Q5LZ45-F1
#
_cell.length_a   1.000
_cell.length_b   1.000
_cell.length_c   1.000
_cell.angle_alpha   90.00
_cell.angle_beta   90.00
_cell.angle_gamma   90.00
#
_symmetry.space_group_name_H-M   'P 1'
#
loop_
_entity.id
_entity.type
_entity.pdbx_description
1 polymer ?
#
loop_
_entity_poly.entity_id
_entity_poly.type
_entity_poly.pdbx_seq_one_letter_code
_entity_poly.pdbx_strand_id
1 'polypeptide(L)'
;MRLTFMGRLAATGSAVLLLLGGAATSAQAAAPGPVMYSIEFSNPQERDDNDLPEPYGRVWLQAPWGQETALWEHPDVGLYTPTLPRYPDSGLYEVRYADHPVTELCAFVNEDDTGINDDDVLAAGCVPVEGPGQYAVTGEDGSVTVTLYDV
;
A
#
# COMPACT_ATOMS: atom_id res chain seq x y z
N MET A 1 38.70 -57.62 34.87
CA MET A 1 37.76 -58.35 35.77
C MET A 1 37.09 -57.31 36.66
N ARG A 2 35.79 -57.02 36.44
CA ARG A 2 34.62 -57.46 37.27
C ARG A 2 34.70 -56.92 38.71
N LEU A 3 33.72 -56.25 39.32
CA LEU A 3 32.26 -56.17 39.16
C LEU A 3 31.71 -54.99 40.02
N THR A 4 30.68 -54.29 39.51
CA THR A 4 29.46 -53.73 40.16
C THR A 4 29.42 -53.37 41.66
N PHE A 5 28.80 -52.23 42.01
CA PHE A 5 27.46 -52.21 42.66
C PHE A 5 26.83 -50.80 42.72
N MET A 6 25.49 -50.79 42.64
CA MET A 6 24.58 -49.64 42.65
C MET A 6 24.36 -49.07 44.06
N GLY A 7 23.99 -47.79 44.15
CA GLY A 7 23.40 -47.19 45.36
C GLY A 7 22.73 -45.84 45.07
N ARG A 8 21.40 -45.85 44.97
CA ARG A 8 20.52 -44.69 44.71
C ARG A 8 20.43 -43.77 45.93
N LEU A 9 20.28 -42.46 45.70
CA LEU A 9 19.44 -41.59 46.55
C LEU A 9 18.83 -40.47 45.70
N ALA A 10 17.52 -40.34 45.84
CA ALA A 10 16.63 -39.49 45.06
C ALA A 10 16.52 -38.09 45.68
N ALA A 11 16.20 -37.10 44.84
CA ALA A 11 15.41 -35.94 45.27
C ALA A 11 14.63 -35.39 44.06
N THR A 12 13.34 -35.69 44.08
CA THR A 12 12.28 -35.16 43.24
C THR A 12 12.12 -33.65 43.46
N GLY A 13 12.21 -32.86 42.38
CA GLY A 13 11.78 -31.47 42.35
C GLY A 13 10.63 -31.32 41.35
N SER A 14 9.39 -31.41 41.84
CA SER A 14 8.21 -31.04 41.07
C SER A 14 8.12 -29.52 41.00
N ALA A 15 8.27 -28.95 39.81
CA ALA A 15 7.80 -27.60 39.52
C ALA A 15 6.48 -27.71 38.76
N VAL A 16 5.38 -27.46 39.47
CA VAL A 16 4.05 -27.26 38.90
C VAL A 16 4.09 -25.91 38.18
N LEU A 17 4.10 -25.92 36.85
CA LEU A 17 3.82 -24.72 36.06
C LEU A 17 2.30 -24.53 36.04
N LEU A 18 1.80 -23.60 36.86
CA LEU A 18 0.44 -23.09 36.77
C LEU A 18 0.30 -22.32 35.45
N LEU A 19 -0.33 -22.95 34.47
CA LEU A 19 -0.88 -22.33 33.27
C LEU A 19 -2.00 -21.36 33.70
N LEU A 20 -1.62 -20.14 34.07
CA LEU A 20 -2.57 -19.03 34.16
C LEU A 20 -2.71 -18.45 32.75
N GLY A 21 -3.88 -18.68 32.17
CA GLY A 21 -4.29 -18.13 30.89
C GLY A 21 -4.23 -16.61 30.91
N GLY A 22 -3.16 -16.05 30.36
CA GLY A 22 -3.21 -14.73 29.76
C GLY A 22 -3.85 -14.91 28.40
N ALA A 23 -5.11 -14.49 28.24
CA ALA A 23 -5.61 -14.18 26.93
C ALA A 23 -4.71 -13.07 26.38
N ALA A 24 -3.79 -13.44 25.48
CA ALA A 24 -3.10 -12.47 24.67
C ALA A 24 -4.15 -11.88 23.73
N THR A 25 -4.89 -10.88 24.20
CA THR A 25 -5.56 -9.96 23.30
C THR A 25 -4.43 -9.15 22.67
N SER A 26 -3.89 -9.65 21.55
CA SER A 26 -3.19 -8.80 20.61
C SER A 26 -4.18 -7.71 20.23
N ALA A 27 -4.01 -6.52 20.81
CA ALA A 27 -4.70 -5.32 20.37
C ALA A 27 -4.25 -5.09 18.92
N GLN A 28 -5.04 -5.59 17.97
CA GLN A 28 -4.82 -5.29 16.57
C GLN A 28 -5.06 -3.79 16.45
N ALA A 29 -4.02 -3.04 16.06
CA ALA A 29 -4.17 -1.62 15.78
C ALA A 29 -5.33 -1.45 14.80
N ALA A 30 -6.26 -0.56 15.12
CA ALA A 30 -7.36 -0.26 14.20
C ALA A 30 -6.75 0.25 12.90
N ALA A 31 -7.16 -0.32 11.76
CA ALA A 31 -6.75 0.19 10.46
C ALA A 31 -7.19 1.66 10.32
N PRO A 32 -6.33 2.54 9.79
CA PRO A 32 -6.65 3.96 9.65
C PRO A 32 -7.78 4.19 8.66
N GLY A 33 -8.65 5.17 8.92
CA GLY A 33 -9.72 5.57 8.01
C GLY A 33 -11.06 5.82 8.72
N PRO A 34 -12.05 6.45 8.05
CA PRO A 34 -12.07 6.90 6.65
C PRO A 34 -11.04 7.99 6.34
N VAL A 35 -10.72 8.20 5.06
CA VAL A 35 -9.67 9.14 4.63
C VAL A 35 -10.16 10.07 3.54
N MET A 36 -9.62 11.29 3.53
CA MET A 36 -9.61 12.09 2.31
C MET A 36 -8.32 11.84 1.53
N TYR A 37 -8.30 12.03 0.21
CA TYR A 37 -7.10 11.77 -0.58
C TYR A 37 -6.89 12.71 -1.76
N SER A 38 -5.63 12.87 -2.16
CA SER A 38 -5.18 13.38 -3.46
C SER A 38 -4.05 12.49 -4.01
N ILE A 39 -3.85 12.51 -5.32
CA ILE A 39 -2.94 11.68 -6.08
C ILE A 39 -2.08 12.58 -6.96
N GLU A 40 -0.79 12.36 -7.00
CA GLU A 40 0.17 13.00 -7.91
C GLU A 40 0.83 11.91 -8.76
N PHE A 41 0.91 12.16 -10.06
CA PHE A 41 1.56 11.30 -11.03
C PHE A 41 2.88 11.97 -11.44
N SER A 42 3.95 11.19 -11.52
CA SER A 42 5.26 11.69 -11.87
C SER A 42 5.94 10.74 -12.85
N ASN A 43 6.28 11.26 -14.02
CA ASN A 43 7.24 10.65 -14.93
C ASN A 43 8.42 11.60 -15.17
N PRO A 44 9.59 11.35 -14.55
CA PRO A 44 10.81 12.11 -14.83
C PRO A 44 11.39 11.88 -16.23
N GLN A 45 10.92 10.87 -16.96
CA GLN A 45 11.38 10.51 -18.28
C GLN A 45 10.53 11.08 -19.41
N GLU A 46 9.35 11.63 -19.10
CA GLU A 46 8.42 12.28 -20.02
C GLU A 46 9.16 13.22 -21.00
N ARG A 47 8.83 13.10 -22.29
CA ARG A 47 9.49 13.85 -23.39
C ARG A 47 8.53 14.36 -24.44
N ASP A 48 7.23 14.32 -24.18
CA ASP A 48 6.23 14.86 -25.07
C ASP A 48 6.28 16.40 -25.17
N ASP A 49 5.22 17.02 -25.68
CA ASP A 49 5.19 18.45 -25.95
C ASP A 49 5.00 19.35 -24.71
N ASN A 50 4.64 18.77 -23.56
CA ASN A 50 4.27 19.51 -22.36
C ASN A 50 5.01 19.06 -21.09
N ASP A 51 5.81 18.00 -21.16
CA ASP A 51 6.62 17.46 -20.05
C ASP A 51 5.75 17.06 -18.82
N LEU A 52 4.49 16.67 -19.03
CA LEU A 52 3.58 16.23 -17.97
C LEU A 52 2.99 14.85 -18.30
N PRO A 53 2.83 14.00 -17.28
CA PRO A 53 2.44 12.61 -17.50
C PRO A 53 1.02 12.49 -18.07
N GLU A 54 0.84 11.50 -18.93
CA GLU A 54 -0.44 11.03 -19.48
C GLU A 54 -0.82 9.66 -18.88
N PRO A 55 -1.15 9.58 -17.57
CA PRO A 55 -1.30 8.30 -16.89
C PRO A 55 -2.58 7.55 -17.30
N TYR A 56 -2.46 6.24 -17.42
CA TYR A 56 -3.59 5.31 -17.48
C TYR A 56 -3.38 4.14 -16.51
N GLY A 57 -4.47 3.49 -16.11
CA GLY A 57 -4.47 2.38 -15.17
C GLY A 57 -5.37 2.62 -13.97
N ARG A 58 -4.91 2.24 -12.77
CA ARG A 58 -5.72 2.25 -11.54
C ARG A 58 -4.90 2.54 -10.30
N VAL A 59 -5.49 3.34 -9.41
CA VAL A 59 -5.07 3.55 -8.02
C VAL A 59 -6.23 3.16 -7.12
N TRP A 60 -5.99 2.33 -6.10
CA TRP A 60 -7.05 1.86 -5.20
C TRP A 60 -6.56 1.62 -3.78
N LEU A 61 -7.50 1.64 -2.84
CA LEU A 61 -7.28 1.26 -1.45
C LEU A 61 -7.83 -0.13 -1.19
N GLN A 62 -7.19 -0.86 -0.28
CA GLN A 62 -7.70 -2.12 0.24
C GLN A 62 -8.14 -1.97 1.69
N ALA A 63 -9.33 -2.51 1.99
CA ALA A 63 -9.87 -2.57 3.34
C ALA A 63 -9.39 -3.84 4.07
N PRO A 64 -9.41 -3.87 5.42
CA PRO A 64 -9.05 -5.06 6.20
C PRO A 64 -9.86 -6.32 5.88
N TRP A 65 -11.06 -6.17 5.31
CA TRP A 65 -11.93 -7.28 4.91
C TRP A 65 -11.81 -7.63 3.41
N GLY A 66 -10.79 -7.11 2.72
CA GLY A 66 -10.47 -7.44 1.33
C GLY A 66 -11.28 -6.68 0.28
N GLN A 67 -12.12 -5.71 0.68
CA GLN A 67 -12.77 -4.82 -0.27
C GLN A 67 -11.74 -3.88 -0.90
N GLU A 68 -11.84 -3.70 -2.21
CA GLU A 68 -11.10 -2.69 -2.95
C GLU A 68 -11.98 -1.49 -3.27
N THR A 69 -11.41 -0.29 -3.14
CA THR A 69 -12.07 0.96 -3.54
C THR A 69 -11.16 1.72 -4.48
N ALA A 70 -11.60 1.85 -5.72
CA ALA A 70 -10.90 2.64 -6.72
C ALA A 70 -10.89 4.12 -6.31
N LEU A 71 -9.69 4.72 -6.27
CA LEU A 71 -9.49 6.15 -6.07
C LEU A 71 -9.49 6.87 -7.41
N TRP A 72 -8.85 6.25 -8.40
CA TRP A 72 -8.77 6.74 -9.77
C TRP A 72 -8.60 5.57 -10.72
N GLU A 73 -9.26 5.64 -11.87
CA GLU A 73 -9.17 4.68 -12.96
C GLU A 73 -9.25 5.42 -14.28
N HIS A 74 -8.36 5.10 -15.21
CA HIS A 74 -8.43 5.59 -16.58
C HIS A 74 -8.00 4.49 -17.55
N PRO A 75 -8.76 4.21 -18.62
CA PRO A 75 -8.33 3.24 -19.63
C PRO A 75 -7.17 3.78 -20.46
N ASP A 76 -6.37 2.88 -21.00
CA ASP A 76 -5.47 3.21 -22.11
C ASP A 76 -6.30 3.57 -23.34
N VAL A 77 -6.11 4.78 -23.86
CA VAL A 77 -6.73 5.27 -25.10
C VAL A 77 -5.68 5.74 -26.11
N GLY A 78 -4.42 5.30 -25.94
CA GLY A 78 -3.25 5.69 -26.73
C GLY A 78 -3.06 7.20 -26.71
N LEU A 79 -2.75 7.77 -27.88
CA LEU A 79 -2.47 9.20 -28.12
C LEU A 79 -3.56 10.20 -27.67
N TYR A 80 -4.66 9.72 -27.10
CA TYR A 80 -5.73 10.54 -26.53
C TYR A 80 -5.78 10.47 -25.00
N THR A 81 -4.81 9.81 -24.38
CA THR A 81 -4.72 9.72 -22.92
C THR A 81 -4.44 11.12 -22.40
N PRO A 82 -5.28 11.66 -21.51
CA PRO A 82 -5.16 13.05 -21.12
C PRO A 82 -3.97 13.24 -20.19
N THR A 83 -3.25 14.32 -20.41
CA THR A 83 -2.31 14.88 -19.43
C THR A 83 -2.96 15.05 -18.06
N LEU A 84 -2.42 14.38 -17.03
CA LEU A 84 -2.97 14.39 -15.68
C LEU A 84 -1.87 14.27 -14.61
N PRO A 85 -1.17 15.35 -14.26
CA PRO A 85 -0.14 15.33 -13.21
C PRO A 85 -0.71 15.17 -11.80
N ARG A 86 -2.01 15.43 -11.59
CA ARG A 86 -2.66 15.37 -10.28
C ARG A 86 -4.13 15.03 -10.38
N TYR A 87 -4.63 14.25 -9.42
CA TYR A 87 -6.06 13.97 -9.23
C TYR A 87 -6.48 14.12 -7.75
N PRO A 88 -7.61 14.77 -7.44
CA PRO A 88 -8.40 15.60 -8.33
C PRO A 88 -7.62 16.81 -8.85
N ASP A 89 -8.00 17.30 -10.02
CA ASP A 89 -7.49 18.55 -10.58
C ASP A 89 -7.62 19.70 -9.58
N SER A 90 -6.68 20.63 -9.62
CA SER A 90 -6.69 21.83 -8.76
C SER A 90 -8.00 22.60 -8.92
N GLY A 91 -8.78 22.71 -7.84
CA GLY A 91 -10.11 23.33 -7.84
C GLY A 91 -10.77 23.28 -6.45
N LEU A 92 -12.06 23.61 -6.35
CA LEU A 92 -12.80 23.65 -5.07
C LEU A 92 -12.88 22.28 -4.34
N TYR A 93 -12.41 21.21 -4.96
CA TYR A 93 -12.43 19.84 -4.44
C TYR A 93 -11.08 19.17 -4.66
N GLU A 94 -10.01 19.71 -4.05
CA GLU A 94 -8.62 19.21 -4.15
C GLU A 94 -8.41 17.81 -3.56
N VAL A 95 -9.44 17.27 -2.91
CA VAL A 95 -9.44 15.97 -2.24
C VAL A 95 -10.76 15.23 -2.49
N ARG A 96 -10.71 13.91 -2.42
CA ARG A 96 -11.86 12.98 -2.47
C ARG A 96 -11.93 12.18 -1.18
N TYR A 97 -12.95 11.34 -1.01
CA TYR A 97 -13.21 10.62 0.23
C TYR A 97 -13.35 9.12 -0.01
N ALA A 98 -12.71 8.33 0.86
CA ALA A 98 -12.89 6.89 0.96
C ALA A 98 -13.46 6.54 2.34
N ASP A 99 -14.57 5.82 2.37
CA ASP A 99 -15.48 5.70 3.53
C ASP A 99 -15.19 4.48 4.42
N HIS A 100 -14.02 3.87 4.29
CA HIS A 100 -13.64 2.67 5.01
C HIS A 100 -12.21 2.75 5.59
N PRO A 101 -11.89 1.94 6.61
CA PRO A 101 -10.52 1.71 7.05
C PRO A 101 -9.66 1.10 5.93
N VAL A 102 -8.38 1.44 5.93
CA VAL A 102 -7.41 1.18 4.86
C VAL A 102 -6.25 0.38 5.43
N THR A 103 -5.85 -0.69 4.75
CA THR A 103 -4.65 -1.47 5.09
C THR A 103 -3.54 -1.29 4.07
N GLU A 104 -3.89 -1.14 2.81
CA GLU A 104 -2.94 -1.01 1.72
C GLU A 104 -3.42 0.03 0.70
N LEU A 105 -2.45 0.70 0.10
CA LEU A 105 -2.60 1.52 -1.09
C LEU A 105 -1.92 0.79 -2.23
N CYS A 106 -2.62 0.60 -3.33
CA CYS A 106 -2.10 -0.06 -4.51
C CYS A 106 -2.23 0.81 -5.75
N ALA A 107 -1.29 0.66 -6.67
CA ALA A 107 -1.29 1.32 -7.96
C ALA A 107 -0.68 0.41 -9.04
N PHE A 108 -1.38 0.33 -10.17
CA PHE A 108 -0.88 -0.16 -11.45
C PHE A 108 -1.17 0.92 -12.46
N VAL A 109 -0.17 1.75 -12.73
CA VAL A 109 -0.29 2.94 -13.56
C VAL A 109 0.88 2.96 -14.53
N ASN A 110 0.55 3.11 -15.80
CA ASN A 110 1.48 3.30 -16.89
C ASN A 110 1.21 4.68 -17.53
N GLU A 111 2.03 5.02 -18.50
CA GLU A 111 1.89 6.22 -19.33
C GLU A 111 2.05 5.85 -20.81
N ASP A 112 1.25 6.49 -21.67
CA ASP A 112 1.39 6.34 -23.12
C ASP A 112 2.46 7.30 -23.65
N ASP A 113 3.50 6.75 -24.25
CA ASP A 113 4.71 7.50 -24.63
C ASP A 113 4.62 8.02 -26.07
N THR A 114 3.45 8.59 -26.43
CA THR A 114 3.03 9.09 -27.75
C THR A 114 3.39 8.20 -28.96
N GLY A 115 3.54 6.89 -28.74
CA GLY A 115 3.87 5.89 -29.77
C GLY A 115 5.32 5.90 -30.26
N ILE A 116 6.28 6.46 -29.50
CA ILE A 116 7.71 6.46 -29.86
C ILE A 116 8.47 5.30 -29.18
N ASN A 117 8.10 4.90 -27.96
CA ASN A 117 8.70 3.77 -27.23
C ASN A 117 7.63 2.84 -26.62
N ASP A 118 8.08 1.83 -25.85
CA ASP A 118 7.21 1.05 -24.97
C ASP A 118 6.66 1.96 -23.85
N ASP A 119 5.42 1.72 -23.42
CA ASP A 119 4.77 2.47 -22.34
C ASP A 119 5.61 2.48 -21.05
N ASP A 120 5.74 3.67 -20.45
CA ASP A 120 6.45 3.85 -19.20
C ASP A 120 5.63 3.32 -18.02
N VAL A 121 6.29 2.63 -17.08
CA VAL A 121 5.63 2.09 -15.89
C VAL A 121 5.81 3.06 -14.73
N LEU A 122 4.77 3.85 -14.43
CA LEU A 122 4.79 4.83 -13.34
C LEU A 122 4.65 4.19 -11.96
N ALA A 123 3.82 3.16 -11.81
CA ALA A 123 3.63 2.48 -10.54
C ALA A 123 3.22 1.02 -10.73
N ALA A 124 3.84 0.12 -9.97
CA ALA A 124 3.45 -1.28 -9.96
C ALA A 124 3.57 -1.91 -8.57
N GLY A 125 2.46 -1.98 -7.84
CA GLY A 125 2.37 -2.73 -6.60
C GLY A 125 1.52 -2.08 -5.53
N CYS A 126 1.81 -2.44 -4.28
CA CYS A 126 1.09 -1.98 -3.10
C CYS A 126 2.06 -1.59 -1.98
N VAL A 127 1.65 -0.63 -1.15
CA VAL A 127 2.34 -0.22 0.07
C VAL A 127 1.38 -0.27 1.27
N PRO A 128 1.85 -0.70 2.45
CA PRO A 128 1.03 -0.71 3.65
C PRO A 128 0.71 0.73 4.10
N VAL A 129 -0.49 0.92 4.64
CA VAL A 129 -0.97 2.20 5.16
C VAL A 129 -1.08 2.13 6.68
N GLU A 130 -0.39 3.04 7.36
CA GLU A 130 -0.33 3.10 8.83
C GLU A 130 -1.12 4.30 9.40
N GLY A 131 -1.50 5.27 8.57
CA GLY A 131 -2.22 6.47 8.99
C GLY A 131 -2.41 7.48 7.86
N PRO A 132 -2.88 8.70 8.17
CA PRO A 132 -2.73 9.85 7.28
C PRO A 132 -1.25 10.12 6.98
N GLY A 133 -0.93 10.45 5.74
CA GLY A 133 0.45 10.63 5.28
C GLY A 133 0.60 10.58 3.77
N GLN A 134 1.84 10.67 3.29
CA GLN A 134 2.19 10.51 1.88
C GLN A 134 2.72 9.11 1.63
N TYR A 135 2.21 8.49 0.57
CA TYR A 135 2.52 7.12 0.18
C TYR A 135 2.89 7.11 -1.29
N ALA A 136 4.11 6.71 -1.61
CA ALA A 136 4.58 6.55 -2.98
C ALA A 136 4.57 5.08 -3.37
N VAL A 137 3.93 4.78 -4.50
CA VAL A 137 4.08 3.51 -5.22
C VAL A 137 4.94 3.80 -6.45
N THR A 138 6.08 3.13 -6.56
CA THR A 138 7.09 3.39 -7.59
C THR A 138 7.04 2.31 -8.66
N GLY A 139 7.18 2.71 -9.92
CA GLY A 139 7.38 1.83 -11.06
C GLY A 139 8.82 1.87 -11.56
N GLU A 140 9.08 1.34 -12.75
CA GLU A 140 10.41 1.42 -13.35
C GLU A 140 10.76 2.85 -13.74
N ASP A 141 9.77 3.60 -14.24
CA ASP A 141 9.99 4.86 -14.92
C ASP A 141 9.52 6.07 -14.13
N GLY A 142 8.61 5.88 -13.18
CA GLY A 142 7.99 6.96 -12.43
C GLY A 142 7.49 6.60 -11.04
N SER A 143 6.56 7.40 -10.53
CA SER A 143 5.87 7.12 -9.28
C SER A 143 4.46 7.71 -9.25
N VAL A 144 3.60 7.06 -8.47
CA VAL A 144 2.31 7.60 -8.04
C VAL A 144 2.39 7.90 -6.55
N THR A 145 2.20 9.17 -6.17
CA THR A 145 2.17 9.60 -4.78
C THR A 145 0.76 9.91 -4.35
N VAL A 146 0.23 9.19 -3.36
CA VAL A 146 -1.07 9.46 -2.76
C VAL A 146 -0.87 10.10 -1.39
N THR A 147 -1.49 11.26 -1.20
CA THR A 147 -1.61 11.87 0.13
C THR A 147 -2.95 11.48 0.73
N LEU A 148 -2.91 10.81 1.88
CA LEU A 148 -4.08 10.50 2.70
C LEU A 148 -4.18 11.51 3.84
N TYR A 149 -5.34 12.12 4.00
CA TYR A 149 -5.65 13.09 5.04
C TYR A 149 -6.65 12.50 6.03
N ASP A 150 -6.57 12.98 7.27
CA ASP A 150 -7.60 12.74 8.28
C ASP A 150 -8.90 13.50 7.93
N VAL A 151 -10.02 13.04 8.46
CA VAL A 151 -11.37 13.54 8.16
C VAL A 151 -11.88 14.48 9.25
#